data_AF-A0A9D4NHX4-F1
#
_entry.id   AF-A0A9D4NHX4-F1
#
_cell.length_a   1.000
_cell.length_b   1.000
_cell.length_c   1.000
_cell.angle_alpha   90.00
_cell.angle_beta   90.00
_cell.angle_gamma   90.00
#
_symmetry.space_group_name_H-M   'P 1'
#
loop_
_entity.id
_entity.type
_entity.pdbx_description
1 polymer ?
#
loop_
_entity_poly.entity_id
_entity_poly.type
_entity_poly.pdbx_seq_one_letter_code
_entity_poly.pdbx_strand_id
1 'polypeptide(L)'
;MNITESPNESETNITQTVSNILRTTADVELKPEDIFAIHRIPTKKGAIRPIIIKQRNNNAKSSIMEKQTPMKTKGFRLVDYVRKHNQGLISRLLYTLI
;
A
#
# COMPACT_ATOMS: atom_id res chain seq x y z
N MET A 1 11.87 -2.19 -5.84
CA MET A 1 11.82 -3.19 -4.77
C MET A 1 10.38 -3.57 -4.53
N ASN A 2 10.10 -4.87 -4.53
CA ASN A 2 8.73 -5.40 -4.44
C ASN A 2 8.50 -5.93 -3.02
N ILE A 3 7.30 -5.75 -2.50
CA ILE A 3 6.91 -6.33 -1.20
C ILE A 3 6.46 -7.76 -1.49
N THR A 4 7.31 -8.73 -1.14
CA THR A 4 7.06 -10.16 -1.37
C THR A 4 5.84 -10.64 -0.59
N GLU A 5 5.05 -11.53 -1.18
CA GLU A 5 3.91 -12.16 -0.51
C GLU A 5 4.38 -13.36 0.32
N SER A 6 3.81 -13.52 1.51
CA SER A 6 4.01 -14.71 2.35
C SER A 6 2.83 -15.68 2.18
N PRO A 7 3.04 -17.01 2.20
CA PRO A 7 1.94 -17.99 2.13
C PRO A 7 0.89 -17.84 3.26
N ASN A 8 1.31 -17.31 4.42
CA ASN A 8 0.47 -17.07 5.60
C ASN A 8 0.34 -15.57 5.90
N GLU A 9 0.11 -14.76 4.88
CA GLU A 9 0.00 -13.30 5.01
C GLU A 9 -1.35 -12.91 5.66
N SER A 10 -1.32 -12.45 6.91
CA SER A 10 -2.46 -11.84 7.61
C SER A 10 -2.42 -10.31 7.51
N GLU A 11 -3.54 -9.62 7.73
CA GLU A 11 -3.58 -8.14 7.73
C GLU A 11 -2.57 -7.52 8.70
N THR A 12 -2.36 -8.16 9.86
CA THR A 12 -1.34 -7.78 10.83
C THR A 12 0.06 -7.87 10.25
N ASN A 13 0.37 -8.93 9.51
CA ASN A 13 1.67 -9.13 8.87
C ASN A 13 1.90 -8.10 7.75
N ILE A 14 0.87 -7.78 6.96
CA ILE A 14 0.94 -6.75 5.91
C ILE A 14 1.21 -5.38 6.56
N THR A 15 0.48 -5.06 7.63
CA THR A 15 0.62 -3.79 8.37
C THR A 15 2.03 -3.62 8.91
N GLN A 16 2.56 -4.63 9.59
CA GLN A 16 3.93 -4.60 10.12
C GLN A 16 4.96 -4.45 9.00
N THR A 17 4.81 -5.20 7.91
CA THR A 17 5.70 -5.13 6.75
C THR A 17 5.74 -3.73 6.16
N VAL A 18 4.57 -3.13 5.91
CA VAL A 18 4.47 -1.77 5.37
C VAL A 18 5.04 -0.75 6.34
N SER A 19 4.73 -0.86 7.63
CA SER A 19 5.19 0.08 8.66
C SER A 19 6.71 0.05 8.78
N ASN A 20 7.31 -1.14 8.76
CA ASN A 20 8.76 -1.31 8.76
C ASN A 20 9.41 -0.70 7.52
N ILE A 21 8.80 -0.88 6.34
CA ILE A 21 9.29 -0.26 5.10
C ILE A 21 9.20 1.26 5.21
N LEU A 22 8.06 1.83 5.57
CA LEU A 22 7.90 3.29 5.67
C LEU A 22 8.89 3.91 6.66
N ARG A 23 9.09 3.26 7.81
CA ARG A 23 10.04 3.71 8.83
C ARG A 23 11.49 3.66 8.33
N THR A 24 11.93 2.51 7.81
CA THR A 24 13.33 2.31 7.36
C THR A 24 13.66 3.13 6.11
N THR A 25 12.66 3.36 5.26
CA THR A 25 12.86 3.92 3.92
C THR A 25 12.70 5.43 3.93
N ALA A 26 11.76 5.95 4.72
CA ALA A 26 11.35 7.35 4.66
C ALA A 26 11.20 8.05 6.02
N ASP A 27 11.54 7.37 7.13
CA ASP A 27 11.38 7.86 8.50
C ASP A 27 9.95 8.35 8.79
N VAL A 28 8.96 7.55 8.33
CA VAL A 28 7.55 7.81 8.60
C VAL A 28 6.97 6.68 9.42
N GLU A 29 6.29 7.07 10.49
CA GLU A 29 5.51 6.17 11.32
C GLU A 29 4.09 6.01 10.74
N LEU A 30 3.66 4.77 10.53
CA LEU A 30 2.28 4.43 10.23
C LEU A 30 1.68 3.75 11.46
N LYS A 31 0.79 4.46 12.15
CA LYS A 31 0.14 3.91 13.35
C LYS A 31 -0.99 2.97 12.95
N PRO A 32 -1.18 1.82 13.63
CA PRO A 32 -2.31 0.92 13.36
C PRO A 32 -3.67 1.61 13.47
N GLU A 33 -3.77 2.60 14.36
CA GLU A 33 -4.94 3.44 14.60
C GLU A 33 -5.38 4.23 13.35
N ASP A 34 -4.40 4.66 12.55
CA ASP A 34 -4.62 5.42 11.34
C ASP A 34 -5.04 4.54 10.16
N ILE A 35 -4.98 3.21 10.30
CA ILE A 35 -5.36 2.25 9.27
C ILE A 35 -6.82 1.87 9.47
N PHE A 36 -7.64 2.12 8.45
CA PHE A 36 -9.02 1.65 8.39
C PHE A 36 -9.09 0.24 7.80
N ALA A 37 -8.34 0.00 6.71
CA ALA A 37 -8.29 -1.29 6.03
C ALA A 37 -6.99 -1.42 5.25
N ILE A 38 -6.50 -2.65 5.11
CA ILE A 38 -5.28 -2.95 4.35
C ILE A 38 -5.40 -4.29 3.63
N HIS A 39 -5.22 -4.28 2.31
CA HIS A 39 -5.39 -5.47 1.49
C HIS A 39 -4.38 -5.52 0.34
N ARG A 40 -4.13 -6.72 -0.18
CA ARG A 40 -3.47 -6.91 -1.48
C ARG A 40 -4.51 -6.81 -2.59
N ILE A 41 -4.23 -6.05 -3.64
CA ILE A 41 -5.11 -5.98 -4.82
C ILE A 41 -4.88 -7.26 -5.65
N PRO A 42 -5.95 -7.97 -6.06
CA PRO A 42 -5.83 -9.13 -6.95
C PRO A 42 -5.13 -8.76 -8.26
N THR A 43 -4.12 -9.54 -8.64
CA THR A 43 -3.42 -9.42 -9.93
C THR A 43 -3.27 -10.80 -10.57
N LYS A 44 -2.73 -10.85 -11.80
CA LYS A 44 -2.47 -12.11 -12.51
C LYS A 44 -1.58 -13.04 -11.67
N LYS A 45 -1.82 -14.35 -11.74
CA LYS A 45 -1.01 -15.36 -11.04
C LYS A 45 0.47 -15.23 -11.46
N GLY A 46 1.36 -15.12 -10.47
CA GLY A 46 2.80 -14.87 -10.69
C GLY A 46 3.20 -13.40 -10.80
N ALA A 47 2.26 -12.47 -10.87
CA ALA A 47 2.52 -11.04 -10.75
C ALA A 47 2.47 -10.60 -9.28
N ILE A 48 3.29 -9.60 -8.93
CA ILE A 48 3.28 -9.01 -7.58
C ILE A 48 1.93 -8.32 -7.35
N ARG A 49 1.26 -8.65 -6.24
CA ARG A 49 0.03 -7.96 -5.84
C ARG A 49 0.38 -6.69 -5.06
N PRO A 50 -0.01 -5.50 -5.54
CA PRO A 50 0.23 -4.26 -4.80
C PRO A 50 -0.64 -4.20 -3.54
N ILE A 51 -0.19 -3.44 -2.55
CA ILE A 51 -0.93 -3.24 -1.30
C ILE A 51 -1.74 -1.94 -1.41
N ILE A 52 -3.01 -2.00 -1.05
CA ILE A 52 -3.87 -0.83 -0.85
C ILE A 52 -4.11 -0.62 0.64
N ILE A 53 -3.97 0.64 1.07
CA ILE A 53 -4.17 1.05 2.46
C ILE A 53 -5.23 2.14 2.46
N LYS A 54 -6.31 1.94 3.19
CA LYS A 54 -7.29 2.98 3.49
C LYS A 54 -6.94 3.54 4.85
N GLN A 55 -6.61 4.83 4.89
CA GLN A 55 -6.30 5.52 6.14
C GLN A 55 -7.52 6.28 6.67
N ARG A 56 -7.63 6.37 8.00
CA ARG A 56 -8.67 7.18 8.68
C ARG A 56 -8.35 8.68 8.59
N ASN A 57 -7.07 9.02 8.70
CA ASN A 57 -6.61 10.41 8.76
C ASN A 57 -5.99 10.87 7.43
N ASN A 58 -6.61 11.87 6.80
CA ASN A 58 -6.10 12.46 5.56
C ASN A 58 -4.77 13.19 5.73
N ASN A 59 -4.48 13.74 6.91
CA ASN A 59 -3.22 14.42 7.18
C ASN A 59 -2.05 13.42 7.21
N ALA A 60 -2.25 12.27 7.87
CA ALA A 60 -1.27 11.19 7.89
C ALA A 60 -1.00 10.65 6.47
N LYS A 61 -2.03 10.58 5.63
CA LYS A 61 -1.90 10.24 4.21
C LYS A 61 -1.04 11.26 3.45
N SER A 62 -1.30 12.56 3.62
CA SER A 62 -0.52 13.61 2.97
C SER A 62 0.96 13.54 3.34
N SER A 63 1.28 13.37 4.64
CA SER A 63 2.66 13.23 5.11
C SER A 63 3.38 12.01 4.53
N ILE A 64 2.69 10.87 4.36
CA ILE A 64 3.25 9.69 3.67
C ILE A 64 3.48 9.98 2.19
N MET A 65 2.54 10.66 1.54
CA MET A 65 2.62 10.97 0.11
C MET A 65 3.74 11.96 -0.23
N GLU A 66 4.11 12.86 0.67
CA GLU A 66 5.29 13.72 0.53
C GLU A 66 6.59 12.91 0.44
N LYS A 67 6.63 11.72 1.04
CA LYS A 67 7.77 10.79 0.94
C LYS A 67 7.76 9.93 -0.31
N GLN A 68 6.88 10.19 -1.28
CA GLN A 68 6.82 9.43 -2.54
C GLN A 68 8.16 9.44 -3.29
N THR A 69 8.85 10.58 -3.34
CA THR A 69 10.15 10.72 -4.02
C THR A 69 11.27 9.88 -3.38
N PRO A 70 11.55 10.00 -2.06
CA PRO A 70 12.56 9.16 -1.41
C PRO A 70 12.21 7.68 -1.40
N MET A 71 10.93 7.32 -1.38
CA MET A 71 10.50 5.93 -1.53
C MET A 71 10.79 5.40 -2.94
N LYS A 72 10.58 6.24 -3.98
CA LYS A 72 10.85 5.89 -5.37
C LYS A 72 12.33 5.67 -5.65
N THR A 73 13.22 6.46 -5.08
CA THR A 73 14.68 6.27 -5.24
C THR A 73 15.15 4.96 -4.62
N LYS A 74 14.52 4.53 -3.52
CA LYS A 74 14.75 3.21 -2.90
C LYS A 74 13.97 2.07 -3.58
N GLY A 75 13.30 2.36 -4.71
CA GLY A 75 12.64 1.40 -5.56
C GLY A 75 11.19 1.06 -5.18
N PHE A 76 10.60 1.71 -4.18
CA PHE A 76 9.20 1.52 -3.82
C PHE A 76 8.31 2.56 -4.49
N ARG A 77 7.13 2.16 -4.97
CA ARG A 77 6.18 3.08 -5.62
C ARG A 77 4.97 3.31 -4.72
N LEU A 78 4.93 4.44 -4.03
CA LEU A 78 3.72 4.96 -3.39
C LEU A 78 2.86 5.68 -4.42
N VAL A 79 1.55 5.49 -4.41
CA VAL A 79 0.61 6.16 -5.33
C VAL A 79 -0.66 6.49 -4.57
N ASP A 80 -1.13 7.73 -4.69
CA ASP A 80 -2.44 8.11 -4.15
C ASP A 80 -3.58 7.59 -5.04
N TYR A 81 -4.59 6.99 -4.40
CA TYR A 81 -5.85 6.50 -4.94
C TYR A 81 -6.61 7.50 -5.83
N VAL A 82 -6.49 8.82 -5.62
CA VAL A 82 -7.23 9.83 -6.41
C VAL A 82 -6.68 10.01 -7.83
N ARG A 83 -5.51 9.44 -8.16
CA ARG A 83 -4.91 9.58 -9.50
C ARG A 83 -5.56 8.62 -10.52
N LYS A 84 -5.78 9.08 -11.76
CA LYS A 84 -6.37 8.31 -12.89
C LYS A 84 -5.89 6.85 -13.03
N HIS A 85 -4.62 6.56 -12.69
CA HIS A 85 -4.05 5.22 -12.72
C HIS A 85 -4.76 4.20 -11.80
N ASN A 86 -5.32 4.66 -10.68
CA ASN A 86 -5.95 3.80 -9.68
C ASN A 86 -7.42 3.49 -9.98
N GLN A 87 -8.09 4.28 -10.84
CA GLN A 87 -9.41 3.93 -11.38
C GLN A 87 -9.40 2.54 -12.02
N GLY A 88 -8.36 2.20 -12.78
CA GLY A 88 -8.23 0.88 -13.42
C GLY A 88 -8.05 -0.28 -12.43
N LEU A 89 -7.47 -0.05 -11.25
CA LEU A 89 -7.29 -1.08 -10.22
C LEU A 89 -8.57 -1.34 -9.43
N ILE A 90 -9.36 -0.29 -9.18
CA ILE A 90 -10.66 -0.37 -8.50
C ILE A 90 -11.66 -1.12 -9.36
N SER A 91 -11.73 -0.77 -10.66
CA SER A 91 -12.58 -1.49 -11.60
C SER A 91 -12.26 -2.99 -11.56
N ARG A 92 -10.97 -3.36 -11.53
CA ARG A 92 -10.57 -4.77 -11.42
C ARG A 92 -11.01 -5.42 -10.11
N LEU A 93 -10.93 -4.72 -8.98
CA LEU A 93 -11.39 -5.23 -7.69
C LEU A 93 -12.92 -5.47 -7.70
N LEU A 94 -13.70 -4.54 -8.24
CA LEU A 94 -15.15 -4.65 -8.32
C LEU A 94 -15.60 -5.75 -9.29
N TYR A 95 -14.92 -5.90 -10.43
CA TYR A 95 -15.26 -6.91 -11.45
C TYR A 95 -14.79 -8.33 -11.12
N THR A 96 -13.90 -8.52 -10.13
CA THR A 96 -13.45 -9.87 -9.72
C THR A 96 -14.35 -10.47 -8.61
N LEU A 97 -15.30 -9.69 -8.08
CA LEU A 97 -16.24 -10.08 -7.02
C LEU A 97 -17.67 -10.34 -7.54
N ILE A 98 -17.86 -10.39 -8.86
CA ILE A 98 -19.09 -10.77 -9.57
C ILE A 98 -18.74 -11.95 -10.47
#